data_AF-A0A4P7QHF9-F1
#
_entry.id   AF-A0A4P7QHF9-F1
#
_cell.length_a   1.000
_cell.length_b   1.000
_cell.length_c   1.000
_cell.angle_alpha   90.00
_cell.angle_beta   90.00
_cell.angle_gamma   90.00
#
_symmetry.space_group_name_H-M   'P 1'
#
loop_
_entity.id
_entity.type
_entity.pdbx_description
1 polymer ?
#
loop_
_entity_poly.entity_id
_entity_poly.type
_entity_poly.pdbx_seq_one_letter_code
_entity_poly.pdbx_strand_id
1 'polypeptide(L)'
;MSTRRPIGTRVVNNMGQFIKFGMVGGSGTVVNLVAMYLITKLLGGGWGIHEEDVLFPLFGTEFNVRWYNLITIIAFLVANMWNYQLNRMWTFKHINKVSWLRGFFPFLATGLGAMVFQQIVLVLLMNPTSPIALPRDIFDGSTGLRTPLYYATAISIVAAMPINFVVNKLWTFRSKPKTPRVVEETEPTVRA
;
A
#
# COMPACT_ATOMS: atom_id res chain seq x y z
N MET A 1 -25.32 -23.56 -14.04
CA MET A 1 -25.65 -23.58 -12.61
C MET A 1 -24.57 -22.84 -11.83
N SER A 2 -24.86 -21.66 -11.26
CA SER A 2 -23.90 -20.87 -10.47
C SER A 2 -24.02 -21.27 -9.00
N THR A 3 -23.17 -22.19 -8.54
CA THR A 3 -23.09 -22.59 -7.13
C THR A 3 -22.55 -21.41 -6.32
N ARG A 4 -23.45 -20.62 -5.72
CA ARG A 4 -23.06 -19.56 -4.78
C ARG A 4 -22.36 -20.23 -3.60
N ARG A 5 -21.04 -20.05 -3.48
CA ARG A 5 -20.27 -20.52 -2.33
C ARG A 5 -20.90 -20.04 -1.01
N PRO A 6 -20.97 -20.89 0.04
CA PRO A 6 -21.56 -20.52 1.32
C PRO A 6 -20.83 -19.32 1.94
N ILE A 7 -21.57 -18.52 2.72
CA ILE A 7 -21.12 -17.24 3.28
C ILE A 7 -19.82 -17.43 4.10
N GLY A 8 -19.74 -18.47 4.92
CA GLY A 8 -18.56 -18.78 5.74
C GLY A 8 -17.27 -18.95 4.93
N THR A 9 -17.34 -19.66 3.80
CA THR A 9 -16.17 -19.87 2.92
C THR A 9 -15.68 -18.57 2.27
N ARG A 10 -16.57 -17.58 2.07
CA ARG A 10 -16.17 -16.26 1.55
C ARG A 10 -15.46 -15.44 2.62
N VAL A 11 -15.97 -15.44 3.85
CA VAL A 11 -15.36 -14.72 4.98
C VAL A 11 -13.95 -15.23 5.27
N VAL A 12 -13.77 -16.56 5.35
CA VAL A 12 -12.44 -17.17 5.59
C VAL A 12 -11.45 -16.83 4.48
N ASN A 13 -11.88 -16.89 3.22
CA ASN A 13 -11.03 -16.49 2.10
C ASN A 13 -10.66 -15.00 2.14
N ASN A 14 -11.60 -14.13 2.56
CA ASN A 14 -11.33 -12.70 2.70
C ASN A 14 -10.32 -12.43 3.82
N MET A 15 -10.44 -13.12 4.95
CA MET A 15 -9.51 -12.99 6.08
C MET A 15 -8.10 -13.46 5.69
N GLY A 16 -7.99 -14.60 5.02
CA GLY A 16 -6.70 -15.09 4.52
C GLY A 16 -6.04 -14.14 3.51
N GLN A 17 -6.83 -13.45 2.69
CA GLN A 17 -6.30 -12.40 1.79
C GLN A 17 -5.86 -11.15 2.57
N PHE A 18 -6.59 -10.74 3.60
CA PHE A 18 -6.23 -9.60 4.44
C PHE A 18 -4.90 -9.83 5.17
N ILE A 19 -4.71 -11.01 5.78
CA ILE A 19 -3.46 -11.36 6.46
C ILE A 19 -2.28 -11.38 5.48
N LYS A 20 -2.47 -11.96 4.28
CA LYS A 20 -1.45 -11.91 3.21
C LYS A 20 -1.13 -10.50 2.78
N PHE A 21 -2.15 -9.66 2.59
CA PHE A 21 -1.97 -8.27 2.23
C PHE A 21 -1.15 -7.51 3.29
N GLY A 22 -1.44 -7.74 4.58
CA GLY A 22 -0.68 -7.18 5.70
C GLY A 22 0.78 -7.65 5.71
N MET A 23 1.04 -8.95 5.52
CA MET A 23 2.40 -9.49 5.42
C MET A 23 3.19 -8.90 4.25
N VAL A 24 2.55 -8.76 3.09
CA VAL A 24 3.16 -8.10 1.93
C VAL A 24 3.48 -6.66 2.28
N GLY A 25 2.55 -5.91 2.88
CA GLY A 25 2.77 -4.53 3.32
C GLY A 25 3.98 -4.40 4.25
N GLY A 26 4.08 -5.26 5.27
CA GLY A 26 5.22 -5.30 6.17
C GLY A 26 6.55 -5.58 5.45
N SER A 27 6.56 -6.51 4.49
CA SER A 27 7.75 -6.76 3.66
C SER A 27 8.13 -5.54 2.81
N GLY A 28 7.13 -4.79 2.30
CA GLY A 28 7.35 -3.55 1.58
C GLY A 28 8.01 -2.47 2.42
N THR A 29 7.67 -2.37 3.71
CA THR A 29 8.35 -1.45 4.63
C THR A 29 9.83 -1.81 4.78
N VAL A 30 10.16 -3.09 4.89
CA VAL A 30 11.57 -3.54 4.91
C VAL A 30 12.27 -3.20 3.60
N VAL A 31 11.64 -3.48 2.45
CA VAL A 31 12.18 -3.14 1.12
C VAL A 31 12.38 -1.63 0.97
N ASN A 32 11.49 -0.81 1.51
CA ASN A 32 11.62 0.65 1.50
C ASN A 32 12.91 1.08 2.23
N LEU A 33 13.12 0.61 3.45
CA LEU A 33 14.30 0.92 4.25
C LEU A 33 15.59 0.45 3.57
N VAL A 34 15.58 -0.76 3.02
CA VAL A 34 16.73 -1.31 2.29
C VAL A 34 17.02 -0.50 1.02
N ALA A 35 16.00 -0.17 0.23
CA ALA A 35 16.17 0.65 -0.97
C ALA A 35 16.73 2.02 -0.63
N MET A 36 16.18 2.69 0.40
CA MET A 36 16.69 3.96 0.91
C MET A 36 18.18 3.86 1.29
N TYR A 37 18.54 2.87 2.11
CA TYR A 37 19.93 2.63 2.52
C TYR A 37 20.87 2.42 1.31
N LEU A 38 20.47 1.57 0.37
CA LEU A 38 21.28 1.28 -0.82
C LEU A 38 21.47 2.51 -1.70
N ILE A 39 20.40 3.29 -1.94
CA ILE A 39 20.48 4.50 -2.75
C ILE A 39 21.41 5.52 -2.09
N THR A 40 21.26 5.77 -0.79
CA THR A 40 22.13 6.69 -0.04
C THR A 40 23.60 6.25 -0.12
N LYS A 41 23.89 4.95 0.07
CA LYS A 41 25.26 4.44 -0.02
C LYS A 41 25.85 4.52 -1.43
N LEU A 42 25.06 4.26 -2.46
CA LEU A 42 25.50 4.38 -3.85
C LEU A 42 25.79 5.82 -4.24
N LEU A 43 24.95 6.77 -3.82
CA LEU A 43 25.15 8.19 -4.07
C LEU A 43 26.37 8.75 -3.34
N GLY A 44 26.50 8.45 -2.05
CA GLY A 44 27.64 8.91 -1.25
C GLY A 44 28.96 8.27 -1.69
N GLY A 45 28.97 6.96 -1.94
CA GLY A 45 30.20 6.25 -2.35
C GLY A 45 30.58 6.45 -3.81
N GLY A 46 29.61 6.66 -4.71
CA GLY A 46 29.86 6.82 -6.14
C GLY A 46 30.11 8.26 -6.57
N TRP A 47 29.37 9.21 -6.01
CA TRP A 47 29.38 10.61 -6.44
C TRP A 47 29.60 11.63 -5.31
N GLY A 48 29.82 11.17 -4.07
CA GLY A 48 30.01 12.07 -2.92
C GLY A 48 28.75 12.86 -2.54
N ILE A 49 27.58 12.46 -3.03
CA ILE A 49 26.30 13.13 -2.79
C ILE A 49 25.72 12.62 -1.47
N HIS A 50 25.45 13.54 -0.55
CA HIS A 50 24.83 13.26 0.73
C HIS A 50 23.33 13.57 0.68
N GLU A 51 22.54 12.88 1.50
CA GLU A 51 21.09 13.00 1.54
C GLU A 51 20.59 14.41 1.91
N GLU A 52 21.41 15.19 2.62
CA GLU A 52 21.10 16.56 2.99
C GLU A 52 21.44 17.57 1.89
N ASP A 53 22.20 17.19 0.87
CA ASP A 53 22.61 18.12 -0.17
C ASP A 53 21.41 18.69 -0.93
N VAL A 54 21.54 19.92 -1.40
CA VAL A 54 20.50 20.59 -2.19
C VAL A 54 20.45 19.94 -3.58
N LEU A 55 19.26 19.48 -3.97
CA LEU A 55 18.98 19.00 -5.32
C LEU A 55 18.63 20.19 -6.23
N PHE A 56 17.68 21.03 -5.80
CA PHE A 56 17.41 22.33 -6.42
C PHE A 56 16.68 23.29 -5.45
N PRO A 57 16.91 24.60 -5.56
CA PRO A 57 16.21 25.61 -4.76
C PRO A 57 14.77 25.81 -5.21
N LEU A 58 13.87 26.13 -4.28
CA LEU A 58 12.50 26.53 -4.59
C LEU A 58 12.47 28.02 -4.92
N PHE A 59 12.49 28.34 -6.21
CA PHE A 59 12.21 29.65 -6.84
C PHE A 59 12.27 30.88 -5.89
N GLY A 60 13.47 31.33 -5.55
CA GLY A 60 13.69 32.58 -4.79
C GLY A 60 13.32 32.53 -3.31
N THR A 61 12.99 31.35 -2.77
CA THR A 61 12.76 31.13 -1.34
C THR A 61 13.98 30.53 -0.65
N GLU A 62 13.97 30.54 0.68
CA GLU A 62 14.98 29.84 1.52
C GLU A 62 14.81 28.30 1.50
N PHE A 63 13.69 27.81 0.97
CA PHE A 63 13.38 26.39 0.92
C PHE A 63 14.08 25.71 -0.24
N ASN A 64 14.53 24.48 -0.02
CA ASN A 64 15.26 23.69 -1.00
C ASN A 64 14.68 22.28 -1.08
N VAL A 65 14.52 21.77 -2.30
CA VAL A 65 14.35 20.33 -2.50
C VAL A 65 15.73 19.71 -2.35
N ARG A 66 15.87 18.83 -1.37
CA ARG A 66 17.10 18.10 -1.04
C ARG A 66 17.05 16.64 -1.50
N TRP A 67 18.21 15.99 -1.56
CA TRP A 67 18.33 14.62 -2.04
C TRP A 67 17.49 13.61 -1.25
N TYR A 68 17.31 13.76 0.06
CA TYR A 68 16.44 12.87 0.84
C TYR A 68 15.00 12.84 0.31
N ASN A 69 14.48 13.93 -0.27
CA ASN A 69 13.13 13.94 -0.86
C ASN A 69 13.08 13.00 -2.06
N LEU A 70 14.08 13.06 -2.93
CA LEU A 70 14.16 12.19 -4.10
C LEU A 70 14.40 10.72 -3.71
N ILE A 71 15.32 10.48 -2.77
CA ILE A 71 15.65 9.13 -2.28
C ILE A 71 14.42 8.46 -1.68
N THR A 72 13.68 9.17 -0.81
CA THR A 72 12.48 8.62 -0.16
C THR A 72 11.35 8.36 -1.16
N ILE A 73 11.17 9.21 -2.19
CA ILE A 73 10.23 8.96 -3.29
C ILE A 73 10.60 7.69 -4.06
N ILE A 74 11.88 7.53 -4.44
CA ILE A 74 12.33 6.34 -5.17
C ILE A 74 12.15 5.07 -4.32
N ALA A 75 12.55 5.10 -3.05
CA ALA A 75 12.39 3.98 -2.12
C ALA A 75 10.91 3.60 -1.93
N PHE A 76 10.02 4.60 -1.84
CA PHE A 76 8.58 4.38 -1.81
C PHE A 76 8.05 3.71 -3.07
N LEU A 77 8.49 4.14 -4.26
CA LEU A 77 8.06 3.53 -5.52
C LEU A 77 8.55 2.08 -5.65
N VAL A 78 9.80 1.80 -5.26
CA VAL A 78 10.37 0.43 -5.24
C VAL A 78 9.57 -0.47 -4.28
N ALA A 79 9.27 0.01 -3.07
CA ALA A 79 8.44 -0.74 -2.12
C ALA A 79 7.00 -0.96 -2.62
N ASN A 80 6.40 0.02 -3.30
CA ASN A 80 5.07 -0.12 -3.89
C ASN A 80 5.07 -1.13 -5.04
N MET A 81 6.09 -1.11 -5.89
CA MET A 81 6.31 -2.09 -6.96
C MET A 81 6.39 -3.51 -6.37
N TRP A 82 7.19 -3.69 -5.32
CA TRP A 82 7.33 -4.94 -4.58
C TRP A 82 5.98 -5.42 -4.02
N ASN A 83 5.26 -4.53 -3.33
CA ASN A 83 3.96 -4.83 -2.75
C ASN A 83 2.92 -5.21 -3.80
N TYR A 84 2.86 -4.47 -4.92
CA TYR A 84 1.95 -4.77 -6.01
C TYR A 84 2.25 -6.13 -6.63
N GLN A 85 3.53 -6.39 -6.89
CA GLN A 85 3.97 -7.62 -7.53
C GLN A 85 3.65 -8.84 -6.67
N LEU A 86 3.96 -8.80 -5.37
CA LEU A 86 3.62 -9.87 -4.43
C LEU A 86 2.11 -10.06 -4.29
N ASN A 87 1.33 -8.99 -4.16
CA ASN A 87 -0.13 -9.09 -4.09
C ASN A 87 -0.71 -9.71 -5.37
N ARG A 88 -0.15 -9.39 -6.53
CA ARG A 88 -0.57 -9.93 -7.84
C ARG A 88 -0.21 -11.40 -8.03
N MET A 89 0.92 -11.88 -7.49
CA MET A 89 1.36 -13.28 -7.63
C MET A 89 0.87 -14.19 -6.50
N TRP A 90 0.59 -13.66 -5.31
CA TRP A 90 0.29 -14.45 -4.12
C TRP A 90 -1.09 -14.15 -3.52
N THR A 91 -1.35 -12.93 -3.06
CA THR A 91 -2.60 -12.54 -2.37
C THR A 91 -3.83 -12.72 -3.28
N PHE A 92 -3.75 -12.24 -4.52
CA PHE A 92 -4.82 -12.22 -5.50
C PHE A 92 -4.53 -13.11 -6.71
N LYS A 93 -3.75 -14.17 -6.51
CA LYS A 93 -3.21 -15.01 -7.60
C LYS A 93 -4.27 -15.61 -8.54
N HIS A 94 -5.48 -15.85 -8.03
CA HIS A 94 -6.59 -16.52 -8.75
C HIS A 94 -7.52 -15.56 -9.52
N ILE A 95 -7.22 -14.26 -9.56
CA ILE A 95 -8.06 -13.28 -10.22
C ILE A 95 -7.62 -13.11 -11.69
N ASN A 96 -8.57 -12.99 -12.62
CA ASN A 96 -8.30 -12.66 -14.03
C ASN A 96 -7.63 -11.29 -14.11
N LYS A 97 -6.32 -11.28 -14.40
CA LYS A 97 -5.47 -10.09 -14.25
C LYS A 97 -5.64 -9.15 -15.45
N VAL A 98 -5.78 -7.84 -15.17
CA VAL A 98 -5.47 -6.78 -16.16
C VAL A 98 -3.98 -6.76 -16.47
N SER A 99 -3.54 -6.04 -17.51
CA SER A 99 -2.10 -5.86 -17.77
C SER A 99 -1.39 -5.27 -16.54
N TRP A 100 -0.09 -5.54 -16.42
CA TRP A 100 0.67 -5.18 -15.22
C TRP A 100 0.56 -3.67 -14.92
N LEU A 101 0.81 -2.82 -15.91
CA LEU A 101 0.75 -1.35 -15.79
C LEU A 101 -0.64 -0.83 -15.43
N ARG A 102 -1.70 -1.39 -16.04
CA ARG A 102 -3.08 -0.95 -15.77
C ARG A 102 -3.53 -1.25 -14.34
N GLY A 103 -2.95 -2.27 -13.69
CA GLY A 103 -3.21 -2.53 -12.27
C GLY A 103 -2.26 -1.80 -11.32
N PHE A 104 -1.06 -1.43 -11.77
CA PHE A 104 -0.07 -0.77 -10.92
C PHE A 104 -0.52 0.64 -10.51
N PHE A 105 -1.02 1.47 -11.43
CA PHE A 105 -1.44 2.82 -11.09
C PHE A 105 -2.64 2.89 -10.12
N PRO A 106 -3.69 2.06 -10.27
CA PRO A 106 -4.71 1.92 -9.23
C PRO A 106 -4.11 1.49 -7.89
N PHE A 107 -3.21 0.50 -7.86
CA PHE A 107 -2.55 0.07 -6.63
C PHE A 107 -1.80 1.23 -5.96
N LEU A 108 -0.99 1.97 -6.71
CA LEU A 108 -0.26 3.14 -6.23
C LEU A 108 -1.22 4.22 -5.69
N ALA A 109 -2.29 4.52 -6.43
CA ALA A 109 -3.30 5.49 -6.03
C ALA A 109 -4.01 5.09 -4.73
N THR A 110 -4.32 3.79 -4.55
CA THR A 110 -4.89 3.31 -3.28
C THR A 110 -3.91 3.44 -2.12
N GLY A 111 -2.62 3.20 -2.33
CA GLY A 111 -1.58 3.40 -1.33
C GLY A 111 -1.48 4.87 -0.90
N LEU A 112 -1.51 5.80 -1.85
CA LEU A 112 -1.52 7.23 -1.56
C LEU A 112 -2.80 7.65 -0.82
N GLY A 113 -3.97 7.15 -1.22
CA GLY A 113 -5.22 7.40 -0.51
C GLY A 113 -5.21 6.87 0.93
N ALA A 114 -4.64 5.68 1.15
CA ALA A 114 -4.46 5.12 2.48
C ALA A 114 -3.49 5.94 3.34
N MET A 115 -2.44 6.52 2.73
CA MET A 115 -1.53 7.44 3.41
C MET A 115 -2.24 8.73 3.84
N VAL A 116 -3.10 9.30 3.01
CA VAL A 116 -3.91 10.47 3.40
C VAL A 116 -4.82 10.12 4.59
N PHE A 117 -5.48 8.97 4.55
CA PHE A 117 -6.28 8.49 5.69
C PHE A 117 -5.43 8.30 6.95
N GLN A 118 -4.24 7.70 6.82
CA GLN A 118 -3.29 7.55 7.92
C GLN A 118 -2.93 8.92 8.53
N GLN A 119 -2.69 9.95 7.73
CA GLN A 119 -2.40 11.29 8.22
C GLN A 119 -3.57 11.90 8.99
N ILE A 120 -4.81 11.69 8.54
CA ILE A 120 -6.01 12.17 9.25
C ILE A 120 -6.09 11.52 10.64
N VAL A 121 -5.96 10.18 10.71
CA VAL A 121 -5.99 9.46 11.99
C VAL A 121 -4.84 9.91 12.89
N LEU A 122 -3.64 10.10 12.33
CA LEU A 122 -2.48 10.57 13.09
C LEU A 122 -2.75 11.93 13.74
N VAL A 123 -3.28 12.90 12.98
CA VAL A 123 -3.62 14.23 13.49
C VAL A 123 -4.69 14.14 14.59
N LEU A 124 -5.71 13.30 14.41
CA LEU A 124 -6.75 13.11 15.42
C LEU A 124 -6.21 12.47 16.70
N LEU A 125 -5.27 11.52 16.62
CA LEU A 125 -4.66 10.90 17.80
C LEU A 125 -3.70 11.87 18.52
N MET A 126 -3.04 12.75 17.77
CA MET A 126 -2.07 13.70 18.31
C MET A 126 -2.71 14.99 18.85
N ASN A 127 -3.88 15.39 18.37
CA ASN A 127 -4.54 16.60 18.82
C ASN A 127 -5.22 16.38 20.20
N PRO A 128 -4.80 17.06 21.29
CA PRO A 128 -5.38 16.86 22.62
C PRO A 128 -6.88 17.18 22.74
N THR A 129 -7.43 18.00 21.85
CA THR A 129 -8.86 18.34 21.84
C THR A 129 -9.71 17.35 21.05
N SER A 130 -9.08 16.38 20.39
CA SER A 130 -9.76 15.34 19.63
C SER A 130 -10.44 14.32 20.56
N PRO A 131 -11.63 13.80 20.21
CA PRO A 131 -12.30 12.74 20.98
C PRO A 131 -11.49 11.44 21.08
N ILE A 132 -10.57 11.21 20.14
CA ILE A 132 -9.73 10.00 20.09
C ILE A 132 -8.26 10.31 20.41
N ALA A 133 -7.98 11.45 21.06
CA ALA A 133 -6.62 11.82 21.44
C ALA A 133 -5.96 10.73 22.30
N LEU A 134 -4.65 10.51 22.11
CA LEU A 134 -3.90 9.64 23.00
C LEU A 134 -3.84 10.24 24.42
N PRO A 135 -4.07 9.44 25.48
CA PRO A 135 -4.01 9.90 26.86
C PRO A 135 -2.63 10.48 27.21
N ARG A 136 -2.59 11.73 27.65
CA ARG A 136 -1.33 12.46 27.91
C ARG A 136 -0.70 12.13 29.26
N ASP A 137 -1.47 11.57 30.17
CA ASP A 137 -0.99 10.98 31.42
C ASP A 137 -0.10 9.75 31.17
N ILE A 138 -0.33 9.02 30.09
CA ILE A 138 0.48 7.87 29.66
C ILE A 138 1.55 8.32 28.65
N PHE A 139 1.12 8.97 27.57
CA PHE A 139 1.97 9.36 26.45
C PHE A 139 2.38 10.83 26.54
N ASP A 140 3.20 11.12 27.54
CA ASP A 140 3.71 12.45 27.90
C ASP A 140 5.00 12.84 27.15
N GLY A 141 5.64 11.91 26.44
CA GLY A 141 6.93 12.15 25.77
C GLY A 141 8.13 12.20 26.71
N SER A 142 7.99 11.87 28.00
CA SER A 142 9.09 11.89 28.98
C SER A 142 10.20 10.88 28.66
N THR A 143 9.86 9.82 27.94
CA THR A 143 10.81 8.81 27.44
C THR A 143 10.46 8.41 26.01
N GLY A 144 11.37 7.71 25.32
CA GLY A 144 11.10 7.20 23.97
C GLY A 144 9.85 6.30 23.91
N LEU A 145 9.64 5.43 24.91
CA LEU A 145 8.45 4.57 25.01
C LEU A 145 7.18 5.31 25.43
N ARG A 146 7.28 6.56 25.90
CA ARG A 146 6.12 7.42 26.21
C ARG A 146 5.88 8.46 25.12
N THR A 147 6.62 8.41 24.01
CA THR A 147 6.48 9.34 22.91
C THR A 147 5.18 9.05 22.14
N PRO A 148 4.18 9.95 22.15
CA PRO A 148 2.86 9.72 21.56
C PRO A 148 2.93 9.50 20.05
N LEU A 149 3.89 10.13 19.36
CA LEU A 149 4.05 10.05 17.92
C LEU A 149 4.26 8.60 17.43
N TYR A 150 5.01 7.77 18.17
CA TYR A 150 5.29 6.39 17.76
C TYR A 150 4.02 5.54 17.77
N TYR A 151 3.23 5.65 18.84
CA TYR A 151 1.96 4.95 18.99
C TYR A 151 0.91 5.46 18.02
N ALA A 152 0.80 6.78 17.87
CA ALA A 152 -0.13 7.38 16.93
C ALA A 152 0.17 6.93 15.49
N THR A 153 1.44 6.91 15.10
CA THR A 153 1.87 6.43 13.78
C THR A 153 1.52 4.95 13.60
N ALA A 154 1.82 4.09 14.58
CA ALA A 154 1.51 2.66 14.50
C ALA A 154 0.01 2.39 14.38
N ILE A 155 -0.81 3.06 15.22
CA ILE A 155 -2.27 2.94 15.20
C ILE A 155 -2.82 3.40 13.84
N SER A 156 -2.34 4.53 13.33
CA SER A 156 -2.79 5.06 12.02
C SER A 156 -2.45 4.12 10.86
N ILE A 157 -1.28 3.47 10.88
CA ILE A 157 -0.91 2.45 9.87
C ILE A 157 -1.87 1.26 9.94
N VAL A 158 -2.14 0.76 11.15
CA VAL A 158 -3.06 -0.37 11.37
C VAL A 158 -4.48 0.00 10.93
N ALA A 159 -4.93 1.22 11.21
CA ALA A 159 -6.26 1.71 10.82
C ALA A 159 -6.40 1.89 9.29
N ALA A 160 -5.34 2.31 8.61
CA ALA A 160 -5.34 2.49 7.15
C ALA A 160 -5.32 1.14 6.39
N MET A 161 -4.73 0.08 6.98
CA MET A 161 -4.54 -1.21 6.31
C MET A 161 -5.86 -1.87 5.83
N PRO A 162 -6.94 -1.98 6.64
CA PRO A 162 -8.22 -2.51 6.18
C PRO A 162 -8.81 -1.74 5.02
N ILE A 163 -8.76 -0.42 5.07
CA ILE A 163 -9.29 0.46 4.01
C ILE A 163 -8.50 0.21 2.72
N ASN A 164 -7.16 0.24 2.81
CA ASN A 164 -6.30 0.00 1.66
C ASN A 164 -6.55 -1.38 1.03
N PHE A 165 -6.72 -2.42 1.87
CA PHE A 165 -7.05 -3.77 1.42
C PHE A 165 -8.39 -3.82 0.68
N VAL A 166 -9.44 -3.23 1.25
CA VAL A 166 -10.79 -3.24 0.67
C VAL A 166 -10.78 -2.53 -0.68
N VAL A 167 -10.20 -1.34 -0.77
CA VAL A 167 -10.15 -0.60 -2.03
C VAL A 167 -9.34 -1.36 -3.08
N ASN A 168 -8.17 -1.91 -2.73
CA ASN A 168 -7.39 -2.74 -3.66
C ASN A 168 -8.16 -3.96 -4.15
N LYS A 169 -8.86 -4.64 -3.26
CA LYS A 169 -9.64 -5.82 -3.61
C LYS A 169 -10.81 -5.49 -4.55
N LEU A 170 -11.49 -4.37 -4.30
CA LEU A 170 -12.69 -3.98 -5.05
C LEU A 170 -12.36 -3.25 -6.36
N TRP A 171 -11.21 -2.58 -6.44
CA TRP A 171 -10.82 -1.77 -7.59
C TRP A 171 -9.61 -2.34 -8.33
N THR A 172 -8.43 -2.35 -7.71
CA THR A 172 -7.16 -2.79 -8.31
C THR A 172 -7.20 -4.24 -8.82
N PHE A 173 -7.76 -5.14 -8.00
CA PHE A 173 -7.83 -6.57 -8.26
C PHE A 173 -9.27 -7.04 -8.53
N ARG A 174 -10.09 -6.19 -9.15
CA ARG A 174 -11.44 -6.60 -9.59
C ARG A 174 -11.33 -7.64 -10.72
N SER A 175 -12.15 -8.69 -10.63
CA SER A 175 -12.24 -9.67 -11.73
C SER A 175 -12.82 -9.02 -12.98
N LYS A 176 -12.17 -9.18 -14.13
CA LYS A 176 -12.79 -8.84 -15.42
C LYS A 176 -14.09 -9.65 -15.59
N PRO A 177 -15.17 -9.04 -16.13
CA PRO A 177 -16.32 -9.80 -16.58
C PRO A 177 -15.86 -10.87 -17.57
N LYS A 178 -16.42 -12.08 -17.47
CA LYS A 178 -16.15 -13.12 -18.48
C LYS A 178 -16.65 -12.61 -19.84
N THR A 179 -15.81 -12.67 -20.86
CA THR A 179 -16.25 -12.44 -22.24
C THR A 179 -17.43 -13.38 -22.52
N PRO A 180 -18.56 -12.89 -23.07
CA PRO A 180 -19.63 -13.77 -23.51
C PRO A 180 -19.05 -14.84 -24.42
N ARG A 181 -19.25 -16.12 -24.08
CA ARG A 181 -18.92 -17.21 -24.99
C ARG A 181 -20.09 -17.31 -25.96
N VAL A 182 -19.85 -17.04 -27.25
CA VAL A 182 -20.79 -17.40 -28.31
C VAL A 182 -20.85 -18.93 -28.29
N VAL A 183 -22.01 -19.48 -27.96
CA VAL A 183 -22.26 -20.92 -28.04
C VAL A 183 -22.75 -21.15 -29.47
N GLU A 184 -21.92 -21.74 -30.32
CA GLU A 184 -22.41 -22.27 -31.59
C GLU A 184 -23.35 -23.45 -31.28
N GLU A 185 -24.62 -23.27 -31.61
CA GLU A 185 -25.61 -24.32 -31.56
C GLU A 185 -25.35 -25.26 -32.75
N THR A 186 -24.59 -26.33 -32.51
CA THR A 186 -24.45 -27.39 -33.52
C THR A 186 -25.77 -28.13 -33.66
N GLU A 187 -26.35 -28.10 -34.86
CA GLU A 187 -27.57 -28.85 -35.18
C GLU A 187 -27.39 -30.34 -34.85
N PRO A 188 -28.46 -31.01 -34.33
CA PRO A 188 -28.40 -32.41 -34.00
C PRO A 188 -28.09 -33.23 -35.26
N THR A 189 -26.97 -33.95 -35.24
CA THR A 189 -26.63 -34.89 -36.29
C THR A 189 -27.67 -36.00 -36.31
N VAL A 190 -28.55 -35.98 -37.31
CA VAL A 190 -29.48 -37.07 -37.57
C VAL A 190 -28.62 -38.26 -37.98
N ARG A 191 -28.48 -39.24 -37.08
CA ARG A 191 -27.86 -40.52 -37.41
C ARG A 191 -28.81 -41.25 -38.36
N ALA A 192 -28.36 -41.47 -39.59
CA ALA A 192 -29.02 -42.30 -40.60
C ALA A 192 -29.01 -43.77 -40.20
#